data_AF-A0A2D8BPE5-F1
#
_entry.id   AF-A0A2D8BPE5-F1
#
_cell.length_a   1.000
_cell.length_b   1.000
_cell.length_c   1.000
_cell.angle_alpha   90.00
_cell.angle_beta   90.00
_cell.angle_gamma   90.00
#
_symmetry.space_group_name_H-M   'P 1'
#
loop_
_entity.id
_entity.type
_entity.pdbx_description
1 polymer ?
#
loop_
_entity_poly.entity_id
_entity_poly.type
_entity_poly.pdbx_seq_one_letter_code
_entity_poly.pdbx_strand_id
1 'polypeptide(L)' 'MEHLLEQKIALEHLWTKLYKQDGVYTNKMAYIDETLKKIRKKIIVHDIEKTKQKLHNQMTD' A
#
# COMPACT_ATOMS: atom_id res chain seq x y z
N MET A 1 2.49 5.69 -9.23
CA MET A 1 3.13 4.84 -8.19
C MET A 1 3.37 5.66 -6.92
N GLU A 2 4.05 6.80 -7.00
CA GLU A 2 4.25 7.77 -5.91
C GLU A 2 2.99 8.05 -5.06
N HIS A 3 1.86 8.34 -5.72
CA HIS A 3 0.58 8.56 -5.04
C HIS A 3 0.10 7.38 -4.15
N LEU A 4 0.35 6.13 -4.55
CA LEU A 4 -0.02 4.95 -3.75
C LEU A 4 0.88 4.79 -2.52
N LEU A 5 2.16 5.20 -2.63
CA LEU A 5 3.10 5.19 -1.51
C LEU A 5 2.75 6.29 -0.50
N GLU A 6 2.43 7.49 -0.97
CA GLU A 6 1.97 8.59 -0.11
C GLU A 6 0.71 8.21 0.67
N GLN A 7 -0.28 7.63 -0.01
CA GLN A 7 -1.50 7.13 0.65
C GLN A 7 -1.17 6.07 1.71
N LYS A 8 -0.26 5.14 1.41
CA LYS A 8 0.18 4.11 2.38
C LYS A 8 0.79 4.77 3.62
N ILE A 9 1.73 5.69 3.44
CA ILE A 9 2.43 6.36 4.54
C ILE A 9 1.43 7.15 5.40
N ALA A 10 0.54 7.92 4.77
CA ALA A 10 -0.48 8.68 5.48
C ALA A 10 -1.39 7.80 6.34
N LEU A 11 -1.80 6.64 5.82
CA LEU A 11 -2.64 5.68 6.55
C LEU A 11 -1.88 5.00 7.69
N GLU A 12 -0.60 4.66 7.52
CA GLU A 12 0.24 4.11 8.60
C GLU A 12 0.48 5.13 9.73
N HIS A 13 0.65 6.41 9.38
CA HIS A 13 0.70 7.49 10.37
C HIS A 13 -0.63 7.66 11.10
N LEU A 14 -1.75 7.63 10.38
CA LEU A 14 -3.08 7.72 10.99
C LEU A 14 -3.33 6.55 11.94
N TRP A 15 -3.01 5.33 11.53
CA TRP A 15 -3.12 4.13 12.36
C TRP A 15 -2.32 4.27 13.66
N THR A 16 -1.05 4.71 13.54
CA THR A 16 -0.16 4.91 14.70
C THR A 16 -0.69 6.01 15.62
N LYS A 17 -1.23 7.09 15.06
CA LYS A 17 -1.85 8.18 15.82
C LYS A 17 -3.05 7.69 16.61
N LEU A 18 -3.94 6.90 15.98
CA LEU A 18 -5.11 6.33 16.65
C LEU A 18 -4.70 5.39 17.78
N TYR A 19 -3.72 4.51 17.56
CA TYR A 19 -3.24 3.62 18.61
C TYR A 19 -2.63 4.39 19.79
N LYS A 20 -1.86 5.45 19.52
CA LYS A 20 -1.31 6.32 20.57
C LYS A 20 -2.41 7.06 21.36
N GLN A 21 -3.54 7.36 20.74
CA GLN A 21 -4.65 8.07 21.37
C GLN A 21 -5.53 7.12 22.20
N ASP A 22 -5.95 6.00 21.61
CA ASP A 22 -6.90 5.08 22.23
C ASP A 22 -6.21 4.05 23.13
N GLY A 23 -4.92 3.79 22.93
CA GLY A 23 -4.13 2.81 23.70
C GLY A 23 -4.49 1.35 23.42
N VAL A 24 -5.49 1.10 22.58
CA VAL A 24 -6.00 -0.22 22.22
C VAL A 24 -6.35 -0.27 20.74
N TYR A 25 -6.44 -1.49 20.19
CA TYR A 25 -6.89 -1.69 18.82
C TYR A 25 -8.38 -1.40 18.68
N THR A 26 -8.75 -0.50 17.78
CA THR A 26 -10.14 -0.09 17.57
C THR A 26 -10.66 -0.43 16.17
N ASN A 27 -11.99 -0.41 16.00
CA ASN A 27 -12.64 -0.64 14.71
C ASN A 27 -12.13 0.32 13.62
N LYS A 28 -11.78 1.57 13.98
CA LYS A 28 -11.21 2.55 13.04
C LYS A 28 -9.88 2.07 12.46
N MET A 29 -9.05 1.44 13.28
CA MET A 29 -7.77 0.86 12.87
C MET A 29 -7.99 -0.33 11.93
N ALA A 30 -9.00 -1.17 12.19
CA ALA A 30 -9.37 -2.27 11.29
C ALA A 30 -9.76 -1.79 9.88
N TYR A 31 -10.52 -0.69 9.77
CA TYR A 31 -10.82 -0.08 8.47
C TYR A 31 -9.56 0.42 7.75
N ILE A 32 -8.61 0.98 8.49
CA ILE A 32 -7.33 1.43 7.93
C ILE A 32 -6.52 0.24 7.43
N ASP A 33 -6.47 -0.87 8.19
CA ASP A 33 -5.75 -2.09 7.82
C ASP A 33 -6.28 -2.67 6.51
N GLU A 34 -7.60 -2.75 6.35
CA GLU A 34 -8.22 -3.21 5.09
C GLU A 34 -7.91 -2.28 3.91
N THR A 35 -7.80 -0.98 4.15
CA THR A 35 -7.41 -0.01 3.12
C THR A 35 -5.94 -0.16 2.75
N LEU A 36 -5.06 -0.32 3.74
CA LEU A 36 -3.63 -0.59 3.56
C LEU A 36 -3.40 -1.88 2.76
N LYS A 37 -4.17 -2.94 3.04
CA LYS A 37 -4.13 -4.21 2.30
C LYS A 37 -4.44 -4.01 0.81
N LYS A 38 -5.47 -3.21 0.48
CA LYS A 38 -5.82 -2.87 -0.91
C LYS A 38 -4.70 -2.08 -1.60
N ILE A 39 -4.12 -1.09 -0.92
CA ILE A 39 -3.02 -0.28 -1.47
C ILE A 39 -1.80 -1.16 -1.74
N ARG A 40 -1.38 -1.99 -0.77
CA ARG A 40 -0.25 -2.93 -0.94
C ARG A 40 -0.45 -3.85 -2.15
N LYS A 41 -1.66 -4.39 -2.33
CA LYS A 41 -1.99 -5.21 -3.51
C LYS A 41 -1.80 -4.43 -4.82
N LYS A 42 -2.25 -3.17 -4.89
CA LYS A 42 -2.07 -2.34 -6.10
C LYS A 42 -0.59 -2.08 -6.41
N ILE A 43 0.22 -1.82 -5.38
CA ILE A 43 1.68 -1.64 -5.54
C ILE A 43 2.31 -2.89 -6.13
N ILE A 44 2.04 -4.06 -5.54
CA ILE A 44 2.59 -5.34 -5.99
C ILE A 44 2.20 -5.63 -7.45
N VAL A 45 0.93 -5.44 -7.80
CA VAL A 45 0.45 -5.67 -9.18
C VAL A 45 1.18 -4.76 -10.16
N HIS A 46 1.32 -3.48 -9.84
CA HIS A 46 2.04 -2.53 -10.67
C HIS A 46 3.51 -2.92 -10.88
N ASP A 47 4.19 -3.36 -9.82
CA ASP A 47 5.60 -3.79 -9.90
C ASP A 47 5.76 -5.06 -10.75
N ILE A 48 4.83 -6.01 -10.63
CA ILE A 48 4.80 -7.22 -11.46
C ILE A 48 4.59 -6.86 -12.94
N GLU A 49 3.62 -5.99 -13.24
CA GLU A 49 3.34 -5.54 -14.61
C GLU A 49 4.54 -4.84 -15.24
N LYS A 50 5.18 -3.93 -14.49
CA LYS A 50 6.40 -3.25 -14.92
C LYS A 50 7.55 -4.22 -15.19
N THR A 51 7.68 -5.27 -14.37
CA THR A 51 8.70 -6.30 -14.54
C THR A 51 8.43 -7.15 -15.79
N LYS A 52 7.17 -7.56 -16.00
CA LYS A 52 6.76 -8.28 -17.21
C LYS A 52 7.04 -7.47 -18.47
N GLN A 53 6.75 -6.18 -18.44
CA GLN A 53 7.01 -5.29 -19.58
C GLN A 53 8.50 -5.18 -19.90
N LYS A 54 9.37 -5.05 -18.89
CA LYS A 54 10.82 -5.06 -19.09
C LYS A 54 11.32 -6.36 -19.71
N LEU A 55 10.84 -7.50 -19.23
CA LEU A 55 11.21 -8.81 -19.76
C LEU A 55 10.75 -8.99 -21.20
N HIS A 56 9.54 -8.53 -21.53
CA HIS A 56 9.05 -8.59 -22.91
C HIS A 56 9.94 -7.80 -23.85
N ASN A 57 10.27 -6.55 -23.51
CA ASN A 57 11.14 -5.70 -24.33
C ASN A 57 12.52 -6.33 -24.57
N GLN A 58 13.10 -7.00 -23.57
CA GLN A 58 14.38 -7.70 -23.68
C GLN A 58 14.34 -8.96 -24.56
N MET A 59 13.16 -9.53 -24.84
CA MET A 59 13.00 -10.70 -25.70
C MET A 59 12.68 -10.32 -27.16
N THR A 60 12.23 -9.09 -27.39
CA THR A 60 11.86 -8.56 -28.71
C THR A 60 12.94 -7.71 -29.37
N ASP A 61 14.00 -7.36 -28.63
CA ASP A 61 15.26 -6.79 -29.15
C ASP A 61 16.30 -7.89 -29.39
#